data_AF-A0A8B8A214-F1
#
_entry.id   AF-A0A8B8A214-F1
#
_cell.length_a   1.000
_cell.length_b   1.000
_cell.length_c   1.000
_cell.angle_alpha   90.00
_cell.angle_beta   90.00
_cell.angle_gamma   90.00
#
_symmetry.space_group_name_H-M   'P 1'
#
loop_
_entity.id
_entity.type
_entity.pdbx_description
1 polymer ?
#
loop_
_entity_poly.entity_id
_entity_poly.type
_entity_poly.pdbx_seq_one_letter_code
_entity_poly.pdbx_strand_id
1 'polypeptide(L)'
;MRDEAHCSFVMGKARVTPLKHVTLMRLELAAATVSTRTSEFLRAELSYQKIQEYFWTDSKIVLGYVPNDARRFHVYVANRVQQIRDSSDPNSWQYVDTSCNPADEASRGLMVKQLVEKSCWLTGPEFLQMDGPTVTPKVAAQKLDEADPEVKQAAVLSTCTEATNENQFPDYFEKCRLDRFSTWHRAKRAIANCLRYKTRLRQGKVVNGYKVPVVAVHPPHVSVEEMEEAETEILKSLQLQHFKSEVQALQQVKQRVSSQAESQ
;
A
#
# COMPACT_ATOMS: atom_id res chain seq x y z
N MET A 1 43.46 31.15 3.07
CA MET A 1 42.19 31.53 2.44
C MET A 1 41.13 30.67 3.10
N ARG A 2 40.13 31.28 3.75
CA ARG A 2 38.94 30.51 4.17
C ARG A 2 38.13 30.29 2.91
N ASP A 3 37.72 29.06 2.63
CA ASP A 3 36.79 28.77 1.55
C ASP A 3 35.46 29.45 1.91
N GLU A 4 35.16 30.59 1.27
CA GLU A 4 33.89 31.31 1.45
C GLU A 4 32.79 30.54 0.70
N ALA A 5 31.78 30.08 1.42
CA ALA A 5 30.62 29.44 0.82
C ALA A 5 29.74 30.49 0.11
N HIS A 6 29.46 30.27 -1.18
CA HIS A 6 28.60 31.16 -1.96
C HIS A 6 27.24 30.48 -2.23
N CYS A 7 26.16 31.22 -2.00
CA CYS A 7 24.80 30.76 -2.30
C CYS A 7 24.20 31.60 -3.44
N SER A 8 23.61 30.93 -4.42
CA SER A 8 23.01 31.56 -5.60
C SER A 8 21.65 30.96 -5.91
N PHE A 9 20.68 31.81 -6.24
CA PHE A 9 19.40 31.37 -6.77
C PHE A 9 19.52 30.85 -8.20
N VAL A 10 19.04 29.62 -8.44
CA VAL A 10 19.09 28.97 -9.76
C VAL A 10 17.70 28.87 -10.38
N MET A 11 16.71 28.40 -9.62
CA MET A 11 15.34 28.22 -10.11
C MET A 11 14.34 28.31 -8.97
N GLY A 12 13.20 28.95 -9.23
CA GLY A 12 12.07 29.00 -8.32
C GLY A 12 10.79 28.55 -9.01
N LYS A 13 9.96 27.79 -8.29
CA LYS A 13 8.61 27.40 -8.74
C LYS A 13 7.64 27.57 -7.59
N ALA A 14 6.77 28.56 -7.70
CA ALA A 14 5.63 28.75 -6.81
C ALA A 14 4.34 28.31 -7.50
N ARG A 15 3.33 27.92 -6.71
CA ARG A 15 1.99 27.59 -7.20
C ARG A 15 0.95 28.28 -6.34
N VAL A 16 -0.13 28.73 -6.98
CA VAL A 16 -1.29 29.27 -6.28
C VAL A 16 -2.12 28.12 -5.68
N THR A 17 -2.63 28.32 -4.47
CA THR A 17 -3.50 27.35 -3.80
C THR A 17 -4.72 27.02 -4.68
N PRO A 18 -5.05 25.73 -4.90
CA PRO A 18 -6.20 25.34 -5.69
C PRO A 18 -7.52 25.90 -5.15
N LEU A 19 -8.46 26.22 -6.04
CA LEU A 19 -9.83 26.65 -5.66
C LEU A 19 -10.63 25.55 -4.95
N LYS A 20 -10.31 24.28 -5.24
CA LYS A 20 -10.92 23.14 -4.53
C LYS A 20 -10.27 23.01 -3.16
N HIS A 21 -11.07 22.73 -2.14
CA HIS A 21 -10.58 22.53 -0.79
C HIS A 21 -9.58 21.36 -0.73
N VAL A 22 -8.35 21.66 -0.33
CA VAL A 22 -7.28 20.69 -0.11
C VAL A 22 -6.74 20.91 1.29
N THR A 23 -6.47 19.83 2.03
CA THR A 23 -5.91 19.93 3.38
C THR A 23 -4.50 20.53 3.32
N LEU A 24 -4.11 21.26 4.37
CA LEU A 24 -2.77 21.85 4.48
C LEU A 24 -1.68 20.78 4.27
N MET A 25 -1.82 19.62 4.91
CA MET A 25 -0.92 18.47 4.78
C MET A 25 -0.65 18.06 3.33
N ARG A 26 -1.70 18.07 2.50
CA ARG A 26 -1.61 17.70 1.08
C ARG A 26 -0.97 18.80 0.24
N LEU A 27 -1.12 20.07 0.63
CA LEU A 27 -0.42 21.20 -0.01
C LEU A 27 1.08 21.14 0.28
N GLU A 28 1.47 20.90 1.53
CA GLU A 28 2.87 20.73 1.93
C GLU A 28 3.54 19.59 1.15
N LEU A 29 2.87 18.44 1.07
CA LEU A 29 3.37 17.30 0.32
C LEU A 29 3.42 17.56 -1.19
N ALA A 30 2.51 18.38 -1.72
CA ALA A 30 2.55 18.81 -3.11
C ALA A 30 3.73 19.75 -3.39
N ALA A 31 4.05 20.67 -2.46
CA ALA A 31 5.23 21.52 -2.55
C ALA A 31 6.52 20.68 -2.54
N ALA A 32 6.61 19.70 -1.63
CA ALA A 32 7.70 18.73 -1.58
C ALA A 32 7.87 17.97 -2.92
N THR A 33 6.76 17.54 -3.53
CA THR A 33 6.78 16.87 -4.84
C THR A 33 7.26 17.81 -5.97
N VAL A 34 6.92 19.10 -5.91
CA VAL A 34 7.42 20.09 -6.88
C VAL A 34 8.93 20.31 -6.71
N SER A 35 9.41 20.29 -5.46
CA SER A 35 10.83 20.41 -5.15
C SER A 35 11.65 19.27 -5.77
N THR A 36 11.24 18.00 -5.58
CA THR A 36 11.96 16.85 -6.16
C THR A 36 11.99 16.87 -7.68
N ARG A 37 10.86 17.17 -8.33
CA ARG A 37 10.79 17.32 -9.80
C ARG A 37 11.68 18.45 -10.31
N THR A 38 11.84 19.51 -9.53
CA THR A 38 12.71 20.63 -9.89
C THR A 38 14.17 20.23 -9.75
N SER A 39 14.52 19.49 -8.71
CA SER A 39 15.85 18.88 -8.54
C SER A 39 16.19 17.96 -9.71
N GLU A 40 15.28 17.07 -10.10
CA GLU A 40 15.47 16.17 -11.26
C GLU A 40 15.72 16.94 -12.56
N PHE A 41 14.93 17.99 -12.82
CA PHE A 41 15.12 18.86 -13.97
C PHE A 41 16.50 19.54 -13.94
N LEU A 42 16.87 20.15 -12.81
CA LEU A 42 18.17 20.80 -12.67
C LEU A 42 19.34 19.83 -12.82
N ARG A 43 19.20 18.60 -12.30
CA ARG A 43 20.21 17.55 -12.44
C ARG A 43 20.43 17.15 -13.90
N ALA A 44 19.35 17.07 -14.67
CA ALA A 44 19.42 16.75 -16.09
C ALA A 44 20.08 17.88 -16.91
N GLU A 45 19.76 19.14 -16.62
CA GLU A 45 20.22 20.28 -17.42
C GLU A 45 21.63 20.76 -17.03
N LEU A 46 21.97 20.74 -15.74
CA LEU A 46 23.21 21.37 -15.26
C LEU A 46 24.48 20.51 -15.43
N SER A 47 24.36 19.27 -15.90
CA SER A 47 25.50 18.40 -16.30
C SER A 47 26.62 18.22 -15.27
N TYR A 48 26.33 18.38 -13.97
CA TYR A 48 27.32 18.17 -12.91
C TYR A 48 27.48 16.69 -12.56
N GLN A 49 28.73 16.22 -12.41
CA GLN A 49 29.02 14.80 -12.19
C GLN A 49 28.67 14.30 -10.78
N LYS A 50 28.71 15.17 -9.76
CA LYS A 50 28.43 14.80 -8.37
C LYS A 50 27.98 16.02 -7.55
N ILE A 51 26.67 16.24 -7.48
CA ILE A 51 26.05 17.23 -6.58
C ILE A 51 25.46 16.50 -5.38
N GLN A 52 25.82 16.97 -4.18
CA GLN A 52 25.08 16.61 -2.98
C GLN A 52 23.80 17.44 -2.93
N GLU A 53 22.65 16.78 -2.91
CA GLU A 53 21.34 17.45 -2.86
C GLU A 53 20.80 17.42 -1.42
N TYR A 54 20.15 18.52 -1.03
CA TYR A 54 19.46 18.67 0.25
C TYR A 54 18.08 19.29 0.01
N PHE A 55 17.05 18.76 0.66
CA PHE A 55 15.68 19.27 0.59
C PHE A 55 15.29 19.85 1.95
N TRP A 56 15.18 21.17 2.01
CA TRP A 56 14.82 21.88 3.25
C TRP A 56 13.32 22.17 3.28
N THR A 57 12.67 21.86 4.40
CA THR A 57 11.26 22.18 4.64
C THR A 57 11.01 22.46 6.12
N ASP A 58 10.14 23.41 6.42
CA ASP A 58 9.62 23.66 7.76
C ASP A 58 8.40 22.77 8.09
N SER A 59 7.92 22.01 7.10
CA SER A 59 6.79 21.10 7.27
C SER A 59 7.19 19.81 7.97
N LYS A 60 6.88 19.75 9.26
CA LYS A 60 6.94 18.53 10.08
C LYS A 60 6.16 17.36 9.47
N ILE A 61 5.06 17.65 8.78
CA ILE A 61 4.25 16.61 8.12
C ILE A 61 5.06 15.94 7.00
N VAL A 62 5.73 16.71 6.15
CA VAL A 62 6.59 16.17 5.09
C VAL A 62 7.74 15.36 5.69
N LEU A 63 8.40 15.89 6.73
CA LEU A 63 9.50 15.21 7.42
C LEU A 63 9.07 13.92 8.14
N GLY A 64 7.82 13.83 8.61
CA GLY A 64 7.26 12.59 9.15
C GLY A 64 6.87 11.59 8.06
N TYR A 65 6.41 12.05 6.90
CA TYR A 65 5.89 11.19 5.84
C TYR A 65 6.98 10.57 4.97
N VAL A 66 7.95 11.37 4.53
CA VAL A 66 8.98 10.95 3.57
C VAL A 66 9.80 9.73 4.03
N PRO A 67 10.22 9.63 5.31
CA PRO A 67 10.96 8.47 5.80
C PRO A 67 10.15 7.15 5.81
N ASN A 68 8.82 7.22 5.81
CA ASN A 68 7.93 6.06 5.93
C ASN A 68 7.64 5.37 4.58
N ASP A 69 7.21 4.11 4.64
CA ASP A 69 6.75 3.35 3.47
C ASP A 69 5.42 3.93 2.95
N ALA A 70 5.36 4.22 1.65
CA ALA A 70 4.19 4.78 0.98
C ALA A 70 2.91 3.95 1.19
N ARG A 71 3.04 2.63 1.36
CA ARG A 71 1.90 1.71 1.56
C ARG A 71 1.11 2.00 2.83
N ARG A 72 1.75 2.64 3.82
CA ARG A 72 1.11 3.06 5.08
C ARG A 72 0.05 4.13 4.88
N PHE A 73 0.04 4.86 3.76
CA PHE A 73 -0.84 6.01 3.56
C PHE A 73 -2.01 5.72 2.61
N HIS A 74 -3.05 6.53 2.71
CA HIS A 74 -4.12 6.60 1.70
C HIS A 74 -3.60 7.10 0.35
N VAL A 75 -4.31 6.78 -0.72
CA VAL A 75 -3.83 6.82 -2.12
C VAL A 75 -3.15 8.15 -2.50
N TYR A 76 -3.75 9.29 -2.12
CA TYR A 76 -3.20 10.61 -2.47
C TYR A 76 -1.80 10.84 -1.89
N VAL A 77 -1.64 10.55 -0.60
CA VAL A 77 -0.39 10.71 0.13
C VAL A 77 0.60 9.64 -0.29
N ALA A 78 0.16 8.38 -0.39
CA ALA A 78 0.98 7.26 -0.85
C ALA A 78 1.66 7.56 -2.20
N ASN A 79 0.90 8.02 -3.20
CA ASN A 79 1.45 8.30 -4.53
C ASN A 79 2.50 9.42 -4.50
N ARG A 80 2.34 10.44 -3.65
CA ARG A 80 3.30 11.56 -3.54
C ARG A 80 4.52 11.18 -2.73
N VAL A 81 4.34 10.47 -1.61
CA VAL A 81 5.47 9.92 -0.84
C VAL A 81 6.29 8.98 -1.72
N GLN A 82 5.65 8.11 -2.49
CA GLN A 82 6.35 7.24 -3.43
C GLN A 82 7.15 8.06 -4.45
N GLN A 83 6.52 9.03 -5.11
CA GLN A 83 7.20 9.90 -6.05
C GLN A 83 8.39 10.65 -5.44
N ILE A 84 8.25 11.19 -4.23
CA ILE A 84 9.34 11.88 -3.54
C ILE A 84 10.51 10.91 -3.29
N ARG A 85 10.21 9.68 -2.84
CA ARG A 85 11.22 8.65 -2.56
C ARG A 85 11.88 8.07 -3.82
N ASP A 86 11.18 8.07 -4.95
CA ASP A 86 11.74 7.65 -6.24
C ASP A 86 12.73 8.70 -6.79
N SER A 87 12.50 9.98 -6.48
CA SER A 87 13.26 11.12 -7.01
C SER A 87 14.34 11.66 -6.06
N SER A 88 14.31 11.29 -4.77
CA SER A 88 15.21 11.79 -3.73
C SER A 88 15.49 10.77 -2.63
N ASP A 89 16.65 10.86 -1.98
CA ASP A 89 16.95 10.08 -0.77
C ASP A 89 16.15 10.62 0.42
N PRO A 90 15.35 9.81 1.14
CA PRO A 90 14.67 10.25 2.35
C PRO A 90 15.57 10.90 3.41
N ASN A 91 16.87 10.54 3.44
CA ASN A 91 17.84 11.10 4.38
C ASN A 91 18.37 12.49 3.98
N SER A 92 18.12 12.96 2.76
CA SER A 92 18.50 14.31 2.32
C SER A 92 17.49 15.39 2.70
N TRP A 93 16.35 15.00 3.30
CA TRP A 93 15.33 15.92 3.79
C TRP A 93 15.69 16.47 5.17
N GLN A 94 15.72 17.80 5.30
CA GLN A 94 16.15 18.51 6.49
C GLN A 94 15.10 19.52 6.94
N TYR A 95 15.06 19.75 8.25
CA TYR A 95 14.23 20.81 8.81
C TYR A 95 14.92 22.16 8.69
N VAL A 96 14.15 23.16 8.27
CA VAL A 96 14.51 24.58 8.38
C VAL A 96 13.43 25.29 9.19
N ASP A 97 13.81 26.26 10.01
CA ASP A 97 12.83 27.10 10.71
C ASP A 97 12.03 27.94 9.70
N THR A 98 10.74 28.17 9.96
CA THR A 98 9.86 28.96 9.07
C THR A 98 10.44 30.35 8.80
N SER A 99 11.09 30.98 9.78
CA SER A 99 11.74 32.30 9.61
C SER A 99 12.95 32.28 8.68
N CYS A 100 13.53 31.10 8.44
CA CYS A 100 14.67 30.89 7.54
C CYS A 100 14.28 30.13 6.27
N ASN A 101 12.99 29.86 6.03
CA ASN A 101 12.52 29.14 4.85
C ASN A 101 12.27 30.12 3.68
N PRO A 102 13.16 30.16 2.67
CA PRO A 102 13.01 31.10 1.55
C PRO A 102 11.72 30.84 0.75
N ALA A 103 11.22 29.59 0.70
CA ALA A 103 10.01 29.24 -0.05
C ALA A 103 8.74 29.95 0.44
N ASP A 104 8.71 30.41 1.69
CA ASP A 104 7.59 31.15 2.26
C ASP A 104 7.45 32.54 1.64
N GLU A 105 8.55 33.19 1.26
CA GLU A 105 8.51 34.49 0.56
C GLU A 105 7.83 34.35 -0.81
N ALA A 106 8.06 33.24 -1.50
CA ALA A 106 7.46 32.95 -2.79
C ALA A 106 5.99 32.51 -2.69
N SER A 107 5.59 31.87 -1.59
CA SER A 107 4.22 31.34 -1.40
C SER A 107 3.26 32.37 -0.80
N ARG A 108 3.74 33.23 0.11
CA ARG A 108 2.94 34.26 0.79
C ARG A 108 2.90 35.59 0.02
N GLY A 109 3.86 35.78 -0.88
CA GLY A 109 4.04 37.02 -1.61
C GLY A 109 4.84 38.06 -0.81
N LEU A 110 5.57 38.89 -1.53
CA LEU A 110 6.48 39.88 -0.96
C LEU A 110 6.36 41.20 -1.74
N MET A 111 6.51 42.35 -1.07
CA MET A 111 6.59 43.63 -1.77
C MET A 111 7.90 43.74 -2.56
N VAL A 112 7.87 44.39 -3.73
CA VAL A 112 9.06 44.56 -4.60
C VAL A 112 10.24 45.15 -3.85
N LYS A 113 10.01 46.15 -2.98
CA LYS A 113 11.08 46.76 -2.18
C LYS A 113 11.73 45.76 -1.21
N GLN A 114 10.93 44.93 -0.54
CA GLN A 114 11.44 43.89 0.35
C GLN A 114 12.22 42.82 -0.43
N LEU A 115 11.79 42.54 -1.66
CA LEU A 115 12.42 41.54 -2.53
C LEU A 115 13.84 41.97 -2.90
N VAL A 116 14.02 43.25 -3.21
CA VAL A 116 15.31 43.79 -3.63
C VAL A 116 16.26 44.01 -2.44
N GLU A 117 15.74 44.47 -1.30
CA GLU A 117 16.60 44.94 -0.20
C GLU A 117 16.93 43.88 0.86
N LYS A 118 16.06 42.88 1.09
CA LYS A 118 16.15 42.01 2.29
C LYS A 118 15.71 40.56 2.09
N SER A 119 15.43 40.14 0.86
CA SER A 119 14.88 38.81 0.60
C SER A 119 15.93 37.72 0.73
N CYS A 120 15.62 36.69 1.52
CA CYS A 120 16.42 35.48 1.58
C CYS A 120 16.11 34.51 0.42
N TRP A 121 15.08 34.77 -0.39
CA TRP A 121 14.75 33.98 -1.57
C TRP A 121 15.87 33.95 -2.63
N LEU A 122 16.50 35.10 -2.89
CA LEU A 122 17.51 35.23 -3.95
C LEU A 122 18.94 34.90 -3.48
N THR A 123 19.24 35.22 -2.23
CA THR A 123 20.58 35.05 -1.64
C THR A 123 20.71 33.75 -0.82
N GLY A 124 19.59 33.11 -0.51
CA GLY A 124 19.53 31.97 0.40
C GLY A 124 19.68 32.38 1.87
N PRO A 125 19.26 31.52 2.81
CA PRO A 125 19.40 31.77 4.24
C PRO A 125 20.87 31.73 4.69
N GLU A 126 21.17 32.46 5.77
CA GLU A 126 22.52 32.67 6.30
C GLU A 126 23.28 31.36 6.56
N PHE A 127 22.59 30.33 7.05
CA PHE A 127 23.22 29.03 7.34
C PHE A 127 23.78 28.32 6.11
N LEU A 128 23.32 28.64 4.89
CA LEU A 128 23.89 28.09 3.65
C LEU A 128 25.17 28.82 3.21
N GLN A 129 25.42 30.02 3.74
CA GLN A 129 26.56 30.88 3.39
C GLN A 129 27.73 30.75 4.38
N MET A 130 27.56 30.02 5.49
CA MET A 130 28.60 29.85 6.51
C MET A 130 29.46 28.59 6.24
N ASP A 131 29.15 27.46 6.87
CA ASP A 131 29.94 26.23 6.81
C ASP A 131 29.38 25.20 5.81
N GLY A 132 28.53 25.66 4.87
CA GLY A 132 27.69 24.81 4.03
C GLY A 132 26.49 24.25 4.82
N PRO A 133 25.74 23.29 4.26
CA PRO A 133 24.63 22.66 4.95
C PRO A 133 25.16 21.83 6.13
N THR A 134 25.34 22.48 7.28
CA THR A 134 25.58 21.80 8.56
C THR A 134 24.36 20.94 8.78
N VAL A 135 24.55 19.61 8.80
CA VAL A 135 23.49 18.66 9.10
C VAL A 135 22.82 19.13 10.39
N THR A 136 21.64 19.73 10.29
CA THR A 136 20.85 20.06 11.47
C THR A 136 20.70 18.74 12.22
N PRO A 137 20.88 18.72 13.56
CA PRO A 137 20.84 17.48 14.32
C PRO A 137 19.57 16.75 13.89
N LYS A 138 19.73 15.57 13.26
CA LYS A 138 18.65 14.83 12.60
C LYS A 138 17.43 14.99 13.47
N VAL A 139 16.45 15.79 13.02
CA VAL A 139 15.21 15.96 13.77
C VAL A 139 14.75 14.53 14.00
N ALA A 140 14.79 14.09 15.26
CA ALA A 140 14.62 12.69 15.62
C ALA A 140 13.43 12.19 14.82
N ALA A 141 13.65 11.18 13.95
CA ALA A 141 12.73 10.81 12.88
C ALA A 141 11.31 10.99 13.38
N GLN A 142 10.61 12.01 12.87
CA GLN A 142 9.36 12.43 13.49
C GLN A 142 8.44 11.22 13.46
N LYS A 143 8.11 10.72 14.65
CA LYS A 143 7.27 9.53 14.76
C LYS A 143 5.95 9.87 14.09
N LEU A 144 5.63 9.08 13.08
CA LEU A 144 4.33 9.13 12.42
C LEU A 144 3.26 8.92 13.49
N ASP A 145 2.27 9.81 13.53
CA ASP A 145 1.12 9.61 14.40
C ASP A 145 0.22 8.53 13.77
N GLU A 146 0.00 7.44 14.49
CA GLU A 146 -0.89 6.36 14.02
C GLU A 146 -2.36 6.79 14.01
N ALA A 147 -2.71 7.88 14.70
CA ALA A 147 -4.04 8.48 14.65
C ALA A 147 -4.24 9.44 13.47
N ASP A 148 -3.20 9.65 12.65
CA ASP A 148 -3.27 10.52 11.47
C ASP A 148 -4.30 9.98 10.45
N PRO A 149 -5.26 10.80 9.99
CA PRO A 149 -6.31 10.35 9.06
C PRO A 149 -5.78 9.94 7.68
N GLU A 150 -4.56 10.32 7.30
CA GLU A 150 -3.94 9.89 6.05
C GLU A 150 -3.19 8.55 6.19
N VAL A 151 -3.03 8.04 7.42
CA VAL A 151 -2.41 6.73 7.70
C VAL A 151 -3.48 5.65 7.73
N LYS A 152 -3.28 4.61 6.92
CA LYS A 152 -4.16 3.44 6.89
C LYS A 152 -4.03 2.70 8.21
N GLN A 153 -5.14 2.53 8.90
CA GLN A 153 -5.22 1.58 10.00
C GLN A 153 -5.14 0.15 9.44
N ALA A 154 -4.05 -0.55 9.76
CA ALA A 154 -3.90 -1.95 9.40
C ALA A 154 -4.83 -2.81 10.28
N ALA A 155 -6.01 -3.14 9.78
CA ALA A 155 -6.86 -4.16 10.39
C ALA A 155 -6.27 -5.55 10.10
N VAL A 156 -5.41 -6.04 10.99
CA VAL A 156 -4.97 -7.43 10.96
C VAL A 156 -6.09 -8.28 11.55
N LEU A 157 -6.96 -8.81 10.68
CA LEU A 157 -7.97 -9.79 11.07
C LEU A 157 -7.27 -11.14 11.30
N SER A 158 -6.81 -11.36 12.54
CA SER A 158 -6.32 -12.67 12.97
C SER A 158 -7.51 -13.62 13.08
N THR A 159 -7.60 -14.59 12.17
CA THR A 159 -8.62 -15.64 12.26
C THR A 159 -8.08 -16.77 13.13
N CYS A 160 -8.51 -16.81 14.39
CA CYS A 160 -8.24 -17.95 15.25
C CYS A 160 -9.23 -19.07 14.90
N THR A 161 -8.74 -20.15 14.29
CA THR A 161 -9.50 -21.40 14.23
C THR A 161 -9.26 -22.13 15.55
N GLU A 162 -10.26 -22.15 16.43
CA GLU A 162 -10.25 -23.07 17.56
C GLU A 162 -10.26 -24.50 16.98
N ALA A 163 -9.20 -25.26 17.26
CA ALA A 163 -9.20 -26.68 17.01
C ALA A 163 -10.15 -27.32 18.03
N THR A 164 -11.46 -27.26 17.77
CA THR A 164 -12.37 -28.20 18.38
C THR A 164 -11.90 -29.60 17.96
N ASN A 165 -11.82 -30.53 18.91
CA ASN A 165 -11.33 -31.91 18.72
C ASN A 165 -12.21 -32.76 17.78
N GLU A 166 -13.09 -32.12 17.01
CA GLU A 166 -13.85 -32.73 15.94
C GLU A 166 -13.35 -32.10 14.64
N ASN A 167 -12.98 -32.91 13.66
CA ASN A 167 -12.64 -32.49 12.29
C ASN A 167 -13.86 -31.82 11.60
N GLN A 168 -14.38 -30.70 12.13
CA GLN A 168 -15.59 -30.04 11.69
C GLN A 168 -15.27 -28.73 11.00
N PHE A 169 -14.47 -28.80 9.94
CA PHE A 169 -14.98 -28.11 8.76
C PHE A 169 -16.20 -28.94 8.32
N PRO A 170 -17.39 -28.34 8.22
CA PRO A 170 -18.52 -29.04 7.64
C PRO A 170 -18.08 -29.57 6.27
N ASP A 171 -18.29 -30.86 6.00
CA ASP A 171 -17.98 -31.48 4.70
C ASP A 171 -18.97 -31.01 3.60
N TYR A 172 -19.65 -29.88 3.84
CA TYR A 172 -20.66 -29.27 3.01
C TYR A 172 -20.50 -27.74 3.00
N PHE A 173 -20.85 -27.11 1.87
CA PHE A 173 -20.97 -25.66 1.79
C PHE A 173 -22.20 -25.18 2.58
N GLU A 174 -21.98 -24.27 3.52
CA GLU A 174 -23.05 -23.64 4.28
C GLU A 174 -24.02 -22.90 3.34
N LYS A 175 -25.30 -23.31 3.32
CA LYS A 175 -26.34 -22.75 2.42
C LYS A 175 -26.40 -21.23 2.43
N CYS A 176 -26.20 -20.59 3.58
CA CYS A 176 -26.21 -19.13 3.74
C CYS A 176 -25.19 -18.42 2.82
N ARG A 177 -24.17 -19.13 2.32
CA ARG A 177 -23.21 -18.58 1.35
C ARG A 177 -23.75 -18.56 -0.07
N LEU A 178 -24.69 -19.44 -0.41
CA LEU A 178 -25.36 -19.45 -1.71
C LEU A 178 -26.31 -18.26 -1.86
N ASP A 179 -26.89 -17.78 -0.75
CA ASP A 179 -27.79 -16.61 -0.73
C ASP A 179 -27.10 -15.30 -1.17
N ARG A 180 -25.76 -15.27 -1.18
CA ARG A 180 -24.97 -14.13 -1.65
C ARG A 180 -24.93 -14.00 -3.18
N PHE A 181 -25.38 -15.02 -3.90
CA PHE A 181 -25.36 -15.04 -5.36
C PHE A 181 -26.75 -14.79 -5.94
N SER A 182 -26.85 -13.77 -6.78
CA SER A 182 -28.12 -13.39 -7.42
C SER A 182 -28.60 -14.37 -8.50
N THR A 183 -27.75 -15.30 -8.96
CA THR A 183 -28.11 -16.29 -9.98
C THR A 183 -27.39 -17.62 -9.75
N TRP A 184 -28.03 -18.72 -10.14
CA TRP A 184 -27.45 -20.07 -10.08
C TRP A 184 -26.11 -20.18 -10.81
N HIS A 185 -26.02 -19.58 -11.99
CA HIS A 185 -24.79 -19.57 -12.78
C HIS A 185 -23.62 -18.89 -12.04
N ARG A 186 -23.87 -17.79 -11.30
CA ARG A 186 -22.84 -17.11 -10.49
C ARG A 186 -22.39 -17.98 -9.33
N ALA A 187 -23.32 -18.67 -8.67
CA ALA A 187 -23.02 -19.61 -7.60
C ALA A 187 -22.13 -20.77 -8.11
N LYS A 188 -22.52 -21.43 -9.20
CA LYS A 188 -21.73 -22.50 -9.84
C LYS A 188 -20.33 -22.05 -10.21
N ARG A 189 -20.18 -20.88 -10.85
CA ARG A 189 -18.85 -20.32 -11.17
C ARG A 189 -18.00 -20.05 -9.94
N ALA A 190 -18.59 -19.54 -8.86
CA ALA A 190 -17.85 -19.29 -7.63
C ALA A 190 -17.35 -20.60 -7.00
N ILE A 191 -18.22 -21.60 -6.88
CA ILE A 191 -17.87 -22.91 -6.33
C ILE A 191 -16.84 -23.64 -7.20
N ALA A 192 -16.96 -23.58 -8.53
CA ALA A 192 -15.98 -24.13 -9.45
C ALA A 192 -14.58 -23.55 -9.24
N ASN A 193 -14.48 -22.23 -9.02
CA ASN A 193 -13.19 -21.60 -8.69
C ASN A 193 -12.66 -22.03 -7.32
N CYS A 194 -13.53 -22.22 -6.32
CA CYS A 194 -13.14 -22.77 -5.03
C CYS A 194 -12.58 -24.20 -5.15
N LEU A 195 -13.26 -25.06 -5.90
CA LEU A 195 -12.81 -26.44 -6.16
C LEU A 195 -11.48 -26.47 -6.91
N ARG A 196 -11.35 -25.65 -7.95
CA ARG A 196 -10.08 -25.45 -8.68
C ARG A 196 -8.95 -25.04 -7.74
N TYR A 197 -9.21 -24.11 -6.82
CA TYR A 197 -8.21 -23.67 -5.83
C TYR A 197 -7.88 -24.77 -4.81
N LYS A 198 -8.88 -25.52 -4.31
CA LYS A 198 -8.71 -26.69 -3.43
C LYS A 198 -7.79 -27.73 -4.07
N THR A 199 -7.96 -28.01 -5.36
CA THR A 199 -7.09 -28.92 -6.12
C THR A 199 -5.65 -28.41 -6.19
N ARG A 200 -5.45 -27.11 -6.44
CA ARG A 200 -4.10 -26.50 -6.43
C ARG A 200 -3.41 -26.59 -5.07
N LEU A 201 -4.15 -26.35 -3.98
CA LEU A 201 -3.63 -26.51 -2.63
C LEU A 201 -3.27 -27.97 -2.33
N ARG A 202 -4.08 -28.92 -2.78
CA ARG A 202 -3.82 -30.35 -2.61
C ARG A 202 -2.54 -30.79 -3.35
N GLN A 203 -2.34 -30.29 -4.57
CA GLN A 203 -1.15 -30.55 -5.40
C GLN A 203 0.07 -29.69 -5.04
N GLY A 204 -0.11 -28.70 -4.15
CA GLY A 204 0.92 -27.74 -3.77
C GLY A 204 2.15 -28.35 -3.10
N LYS A 205 3.31 -27.70 -3.29
CA LYS A 205 4.58 -28.09 -2.67
C LYS A 205 4.77 -27.35 -1.34
N VAL A 206 5.47 -27.97 -0.40
CA VAL A 206 5.84 -27.30 0.86
C VAL A 206 7.09 -26.46 0.64
N VAL A 207 7.00 -25.16 0.92
CA VAL A 207 8.10 -24.19 0.86
C VAL A 207 8.17 -23.49 2.21
N ASN A 208 9.34 -23.52 2.86
CA ASN A 208 9.55 -22.91 4.19
C ASN A 208 8.50 -23.32 5.24
N GLY A 209 8.06 -24.58 5.23
CA GLY A 209 7.05 -25.10 6.15
C GLY A 209 5.59 -24.80 5.77
N TYR A 210 5.34 -24.03 4.70
CA TYR A 210 3.99 -23.70 4.23
C TYR A 210 3.66 -24.41 2.91
N LYS A 211 2.43 -24.94 2.77
CA LYS A 211 1.97 -25.55 1.52
C LYS A 211 1.56 -24.46 0.52
N VAL A 212 2.32 -24.33 -0.56
CA VAL A 212 2.10 -23.32 -1.61
C VAL A 212 1.41 -23.97 -2.79
N PRO A 213 0.30 -23.40 -3.31
CA PRO A 213 -0.41 -23.96 -4.47
C PRO A 213 0.49 -23.96 -5.71
N VAL A 214 0.31 -24.97 -6.57
CA VAL A 214 1.02 -25.04 -7.86
C VAL A 214 0.59 -23.87 -8.74
N VAL A 215 1.58 -23.15 -9.29
CA VAL A 215 1.35 -22.14 -10.33
C VAL A 215 1.09 -22.86 -11.65
N ALA A 216 -0.12 -23.37 -11.81
CA ALA A 216 -0.58 -23.93 -13.09
C ALA A 216 -1.24 -22.82 -13.93
N VAL A 217 -0.86 -22.72 -15.20
CA VAL A 217 -1.53 -21.87 -16.19
C VAL A 217 -2.87 -22.52 -16.49
N HIS A 218 -3.93 -22.01 -15.86
CA HIS A 218 -5.30 -22.43 -16.17
C HIS A 218 -5.94 -21.47 -17.15
N PRO A 219 -6.92 -21.94 -17.95
CA PRO A 219 -7.75 -21.06 -18.76
C PRO A 219 -8.40 -19.98 -17.89
N PRO A 220 -8.53 -18.74 -18.40
CA PRO A 220 -9.20 -17.64 -17.70
C PRO A 220 -10.69 -17.93 -17.43
N HIS A 221 -11.27 -18.91 -18.12
CA HIS A 221 -12.66 -19.29 -18.01
C HIS A 221 -12.83 -20.61 -17.23
N VAL A 222 -13.99 -20.76 -16.59
CA VAL A 222 -14.42 -22.02 -15.95
C VAL A 222 -14.96 -22.94 -17.03
N SER A 223 -14.51 -24.19 -17.09
CA SER A 223 -14.97 -25.16 -18.10
C SER A 223 -16.38 -25.67 -17.78
N VAL A 224 -17.00 -26.35 -18.74
CA VAL A 224 -18.34 -26.94 -18.54
C VAL A 224 -18.27 -28.05 -17.50
N GLU A 225 -17.22 -28.87 -17.53
CA GLU A 225 -17.00 -29.97 -16.58
C GLU A 225 -16.84 -29.44 -15.14
N GLU A 226 -16.08 -28.34 -14.95
CA GLU A 226 -15.95 -27.71 -13.63
C GLU A 226 -17.26 -27.10 -13.13
N MET A 227 -18.12 -26.65 -14.05
CA MET A 227 -19.46 -26.16 -13.71
C MET A 227 -20.40 -27.30 -13.29
N GLU A 228 -20.30 -28.47 -13.92
CA GLU A 228 -21.05 -29.68 -13.55
C GLU A 228 -20.56 -30.28 -12.22
N GLU A 229 -19.24 -30.27 -11.99
CA GLU A 229 -18.66 -30.68 -10.71
C GLU A 229 -19.12 -29.75 -9.58
N ALA A 230 -19.09 -28.44 -9.82
CA ALA A 230 -19.58 -27.46 -8.86
C ALA A 230 -21.07 -27.63 -8.55
N GLU A 231 -21.90 -27.90 -9.56
CA GLU A 231 -23.32 -28.22 -9.39
C GLU A 231 -23.52 -29.43 -8.48
N THR A 232 -22.81 -30.52 -8.79
CA THR A 232 -22.87 -31.76 -8.02
C THR A 232 -22.46 -31.52 -6.57
N GLU A 233 -21.41 -30.74 -6.34
CA GLU A 233 -20.91 -30.46 -5.00
C GLU A 233 -21.87 -29.58 -4.18
N ILE A 234 -22.52 -28.61 -4.83
CA ILE A 234 -23.57 -27.81 -4.19
C ILE A 234 -24.74 -28.72 -3.78
N LEU A 235 -25.18 -29.62 -4.66
CA LEU A 235 -26.29 -30.53 -4.38
C LEU A 235 -25.95 -31.49 -3.24
N LYS A 236 -24.76 -32.10 -3.25
CA LYS A 236 -24.26 -32.94 -2.15
C LYS A 236 -24.25 -32.18 -0.83
N SER A 237 -23.79 -30.93 -0.86
CA SER A 237 -23.72 -30.09 0.33
C SER A 237 -25.11 -29.81 0.92
N LEU A 238 -26.08 -29.48 0.07
CA LEU A 238 -27.47 -29.27 0.48
C LEU A 238 -28.12 -30.56 1.01
N GLN A 239 -27.81 -31.70 0.38
CA GLN A 239 -28.28 -33.01 0.83
C GLN A 239 -27.72 -33.37 2.21
N LEU A 240 -26.43 -33.14 2.45
CA LEU A 240 -25.79 -33.37 3.74
C LEU A 240 -26.36 -32.47 4.84
N GLN A 241 -26.74 -31.23 4.50
CA GLN A 241 -27.34 -30.30 5.44
C GLN A 241 -28.78 -30.67 5.81
N HIS A 242 -29.61 -31.06 4.83
CA HIS A 242 -31.05 -31.26 5.03
C HIS A 242 -31.46 -32.71 5.30
N PHE A 243 -30.68 -33.69 4.84
CA PHE A 243 -30.99 -35.13 4.90
C PHE A 243 -29.87 -35.93 5.57
N LYS A 244 -29.27 -35.36 6.63
CA LYS A 244 -28.11 -35.94 7.30
C LYS A 244 -28.37 -37.38 7.78
N SER A 245 -29.54 -37.63 8.37
CA SER A 245 -29.96 -38.95 8.87
C SER A 245 -30.06 -39.99 7.76
N GLU A 246 -30.64 -39.60 6.63
CA GLU A 246 -30.90 -40.45 5.47
C GLU A 246 -29.60 -40.77 4.76
N VAL A 247 -28.71 -39.79 4.60
CA VAL A 247 -27.37 -40.00 4.04
C VAL A 247 -26.56 -40.95 4.91
N GLN A 248 -26.60 -40.79 6.25
CA GLN A 248 -25.93 -41.71 7.18
C GLN A 248 -26.50 -43.13 7.10
N ALA A 249 -27.83 -43.28 7.05
CA ALA A 249 -28.47 -44.58 6.91
C ALA A 249 -28.08 -45.26 5.59
N LEU A 250 -28.07 -44.52 4.47
CA LEU A 250 -27.65 -45.04 3.16
C LEU A 250 -26.16 -45.46 3.14
N GLN A 251 -25.28 -44.69 3.80
CA GLN A 251 -23.87 -45.05 3.94
C GLN A 251 -23.68 -46.36 4.72
N GLN A 252 -24.43 -46.54 5.82
CA GLN A 252 -24.40 -47.77 6.62
C GLN A 252 -24.90 -48.99 5.83
N VAL A 253 -25.98 -48.82 5.06
CA VAL A 253 -26.50 -49.89 4.19
C VAL A 253 -25.47 -50.27 3.13
N LYS A 254 -24.83 -49.28 2.49
CA LYS A 254 -23.80 -49.52 1.46
C LYS A 254 -22.58 -50.26 2.02
N GLN A 255 -22.15 -49.91 3.24
CA GLN A 255 -21.06 -50.62 3.91
C GLN A 255 -21.41 -52.08 4.23
N ARG A 256 -22.64 -52.36 4.68
CA ARG A 256 -23.12 -53.73 4.95
C ARG A 256 -23.21 -54.58 3.68
N VAL A 257 -23.63 -54.00 2.57
CA VAL A 257 -23.69 -54.70 1.27
C VAL A 257 -22.29 -54.99 0.73
N SER A 258 -21.35 -54.04 0.89
CA SER A 258 -19.95 -54.22 0.47
C SER A 258 -19.24 -55.32 1.28
N SER A 259 -19.45 -55.37 2.60
CA SER A 259 -18.82 -56.39 3.46
C SER A 259 -19.40 -57.79 3.24
N GLN A 260 -20.66 -57.92 2.83
CA GLN A 260 -21.26 -59.20 2.44
C GLN A 260 -20.76 -59.70 1.07
N ALA A 261 -20.42 -58.80 0.15
CA ALA A 261 -19.87 -59.16 -1.16
C ALA A 261 -18.39 -59.59 -1.11
N GLU A 262 -17.63 -59.14 -0.11
CA GLU A 262 -16.22 -59.53 0.11
C GLU A 262 -16.06 -60.83 0.93
N SER A 263 -17.15 -61.35 1.51
CA SER A 263 -17.18 -62.59 2.31
C SER A 263 -17.66 -63.82 1.53
N GLN A 264 -17.81 -63.71 0.21
CA GLN A 264 -18.14 -64.79 -0.73
C GLN A 264 -16.99 -64.96 -1.74
#